data_AF-A0A962VVB7-F1
#
_entry.id   AF-A0A962VVB7-F1
#
_cell.length_a   1.000
_cell.length_b   1.000
_cell.length_c   1.000
_cell.angle_alpha   90.00
_cell.angle_beta   90.00
_cell.angle_gamma   90.00
#
_symmetry.space_group_name_H-M   'P 1'
#
loop_
_entity.id
_entity.type
_entity.pdbx_description
1 polymer ?
#
loop_
_entity_poly.entity_id
_entity_poly.type
_entity_poly.pdbx_seq_one_letter_code
_entity_poly.pdbx_strand_id
1 'polypeptide(L)'
;MAEFVKELISGAQRVKLEERIVAQTRQVTGFRMKFEQIVALPARLTANLLNRYVDFLGYDALELDKRPLLPLENGPRPIFPPRVVPRGGPQLSERQSTYDQDYYTDWIRAYLDLVERNARFHDGAEVDLAANRNLGELLTRLRATA
;
A
#
# COMPACT_ATOMS: atom_id res chain seq x y z
N MET A 1 1.88 -14.26 -12.99
CA MET A 1 2.95 -13.63 -12.19
C MET A 1 3.24 -12.19 -12.64
N ALA A 2 3.39 -11.92 -13.95
CA ALA A 2 3.69 -10.58 -14.47
C ALA A 2 2.64 -9.51 -14.09
N GLU A 3 1.34 -9.79 -14.26
CA GLU A 3 0.27 -8.84 -13.90
C GLU A 3 0.26 -8.51 -12.39
N PHE A 4 0.48 -9.49 -11.53
CA PHE A 4 0.60 -9.26 -10.09
C PHE A 4 1.74 -8.29 -9.75
N VAL A 5 2.92 -8.49 -10.33
CA VAL A 5 4.07 -7.61 -10.11
C VAL A 5 3.79 -6.20 -10.67
N LYS A 6 3.12 -6.11 -11.82
CA LYS A 6 2.72 -4.83 -12.42
C LYS A 6 1.80 -4.05 -11.48
N GLU A 7 0.80 -4.68 -10.88
CA GLU A 7 -0.09 -4.04 -9.91
C GLU A 7 0.67 -3.53 -8.68
N LEU A 8 1.62 -4.31 -8.16
CA LEU A 8 2.48 -3.85 -7.07
C LEU A 8 3.35 -2.65 -7.47
N ILE A 9 3.85 -2.59 -8.70
CA ILE A 9 4.62 -1.44 -9.21
C ILE A 9 3.71 -0.20 -9.33
N SER A 10 2.53 -0.36 -9.93
CA SER A 10 1.54 0.73 -10.06
C SER A 10 1.10 1.27 -8.71
N GLY A 11 0.90 0.39 -7.72
CA GLY A 11 0.62 0.79 -6.35
C GLY A 11 1.77 1.58 -5.71
N ALA A 12 3.02 1.15 -5.92
CA ALA A 12 4.21 1.80 -5.38
C ALA A 12 4.39 3.21 -5.96
N GLN A 13 4.11 3.38 -7.25
CA GLN A 13 4.08 4.68 -7.93
C GLN A 13 2.97 5.57 -7.36
N ARG A 14 1.74 5.04 -7.22
CA ARG A 14 0.59 5.79 -6.67
C ARG A 14 0.83 6.30 -5.25
N VAL A 15 1.52 5.52 -4.40
CA VAL A 15 1.90 5.94 -3.04
C VAL A 15 3.25 6.66 -2.97
N LYS A 16 3.86 6.96 -4.13
CA LYS A 16 5.12 7.72 -4.27
C LYS A 16 6.27 7.12 -3.46
N LEU A 17 6.41 5.79 -3.48
CA LEU A 17 7.40 5.08 -2.69
C LEU A 17 8.84 5.52 -3.02
N GLU A 18 9.14 5.73 -4.30
CA GLU A 18 10.46 6.20 -4.73
C GLU A 18 10.77 7.60 -4.19
N GLU A 19 9.83 8.55 -4.30
CA GLU A 19 9.99 9.91 -3.76
C GLU A 19 10.28 9.86 -2.25
N ARG A 20 9.59 8.97 -1.51
CA ARG A 20 9.80 8.76 -0.08
C ARG A 20 11.18 8.18 0.24
N ILE A 21 11.65 7.21 -0.55
CA ILE A 21 13.00 6.63 -0.42
C ILE A 21 14.06 7.71 -0.65
N VAL A 22 13.91 8.51 -1.71
CA VAL A 22 14.83 9.61 -2.03
C VAL A 22 14.84 10.66 -0.92
N ALA A 23 13.67 11.08 -0.43
CA ALA A 23 13.55 12.04 0.65
C ALA A 23 14.21 11.54 1.94
N GLN A 24 13.94 10.29 2.34
CA GLN A 24 14.52 9.71 3.55
C GLN A 24 16.04 9.55 3.42
N THR A 25 16.52 9.09 2.27
CA THR A 25 17.96 8.92 1.99
C THR A 25 18.68 10.27 2.09
N ARG A 26 18.18 11.30 1.40
CA ARG A 26 18.75 12.66 1.47
C ARG A 26 18.75 13.22 2.89
N GLN A 27 17.65 13.02 3.63
CA GLN A 27 17.54 13.47 5.01
C GLN A 27 18.65 12.87 5.87
N VAL A 28 18.91 11.56 5.76
CA VAL A 28 19.93 10.92 6.59
C VAL A 28 21.34 11.22 6.10
N THR A 29 21.60 11.25 4.80
CA THR A 29 22.94 11.55 4.27
C THR A 29 23.33 13.03 4.40
N GLY A 30 22.37 13.92 4.69
CA GLY A 30 22.63 15.35 4.90
C GLY A 30 23.38 15.66 6.21
N PHE A 31 23.53 14.69 7.12
CA PHE A 31 24.26 14.85 8.37
C PHE A 31 25.63 14.17 8.31
N ARG A 32 26.58 14.69 9.11
CA ARG A 32 27.92 14.07 9.22
C ARG A 32 27.79 12.70 9.91
N MET A 33 28.22 11.65 9.22
CA MET A 33 28.17 10.26 9.70
C MET A 33 29.56 9.65 9.82
N LYS A 34 29.67 8.60 10.64
CA LYS A 34 30.85 7.72 10.61
C LYS A 34 30.89 6.99 9.27
N PHE A 35 32.09 6.71 8.76
CA PHE A 35 32.29 6.07 7.45
C PHE A 35 31.46 4.79 7.27
N GLU A 36 31.43 3.94 8.29
CA GLU A 36 30.65 2.68 8.31
C GLU A 36 29.14 2.89 8.14
N GLN A 37 28.61 4.05 8.58
CA GLN A 37 27.19 4.35 8.56
C GLN A 37 26.72 4.96 7.24
N ILE A 38 27.65 5.53 6.45
CA ILE A 38 27.34 6.28 5.21
C ILE A 38 26.56 5.40 4.23
N VAL A 39 26.86 4.10 4.16
CA VAL A 39 26.16 3.16 3.29
C VAL A 39 25.11 2.35 4.06
N ALA A 40 25.47 1.86 5.25
CA ALA A 40 24.62 0.91 5.98
C ALA A 40 23.28 1.53 6.43
N LEU A 41 23.28 2.78 6.89
CA LEU A 41 22.06 3.39 7.42
C LEU A 41 21.03 3.71 6.32
N PRO A 42 21.38 4.41 5.22
CA PRO A 42 20.43 4.66 4.13
C PRO A 42 19.91 3.36 3.50
N ALA A 43 20.77 2.34 3.33
CA ALA A 43 20.36 1.04 2.82
C ALA A 43 19.33 0.37 3.73
N ARG A 44 19.57 0.36 5.05
CA ARG A 44 18.62 -0.22 6.03
C ARG A 44 17.28 0.51 6.02
N LEU A 45 17.28 1.84 5.97
CA LEU A 45 16.06 2.63 5.95
C LEU A 45 15.27 2.42 4.66
N THR A 46 15.96 2.36 3.52
CA THR A 46 15.36 2.04 2.23
C THR A 46 14.73 0.64 2.24
N ALA A 47 15.44 -0.36 2.76
CA ALA A 47 14.92 -1.72 2.91
C ALA A 47 13.66 -1.74 3.79
N ASN A 48 13.64 -0.98 4.89
CA ASN A 48 12.46 -0.87 5.74
C ASN A 48 11.25 -0.25 5.03
N LEU A 49 11.44 0.78 4.20
CA LEU A 49 10.35 1.35 3.40
C LEU A 49 9.81 0.35 2.37
N LEU A 50 10.70 -0.37 1.68
CA LEU A 50 10.33 -1.40 0.71
C LEU A 50 9.57 -2.55 1.39
N ASN A 51 10.12 -3.09 2.48
CA ASN A 51 9.49 -4.19 3.22
C ASN A 51 8.11 -3.77 3.74
N ARG A 52 8.00 -2.58 4.32
CA ARG A 52 6.72 -2.07 4.82
C ARG A 52 5.69 -1.88 3.70
N TYR A 53 6.11 -1.47 2.51
CA TYR A 53 5.24 -1.45 1.34
C TYR A 53 4.81 -2.85 0.92
N VAL A 54 5.70 -3.85 0.90
CA VAL A 54 5.34 -5.23 0.55
C VAL A 54 4.39 -5.84 1.61
N ASP A 55 4.62 -5.56 2.89
CA ASP A 55 3.86 -6.10 4.01
C ASP A 55 2.44 -5.51 4.08
N PHE A 56 2.26 -4.24 3.72
CA PHE A 56 1.01 -3.52 3.99
C PHE A 56 0.44 -2.75 2.80
N LEU A 57 1.13 -2.74 1.66
CA LEU A 57 0.72 -2.06 0.42
C LEU A 57 0.45 -0.56 0.59
N GLY A 58 1.05 0.05 1.62
CA GLY A 58 0.87 1.44 2.01
C GLY A 58 -0.34 1.74 2.91
N TYR A 59 -1.18 0.76 3.23
CA TYR A 59 -2.36 0.96 4.09
C TYR A 59 -2.01 1.19 5.56
N ASP A 60 -0.84 0.74 6.00
CA ASP A 60 -0.29 0.98 7.34
C ASP A 60 0.01 2.46 7.62
N ALA A 61 0.16 3.28 6.56
CA ALA A 61 0.34 4.72 6.65
C ALA A 61 -0.99 5.49 6.70
N LEU A 62 -2.12 4.81 6.52
CA LEU A 62 -3.45 5.39 6.64
C LEU A 62 -3.99 5.23 8.06
N GLU A 63 -4.78 6.21 8.48
CA GLU A 63 -5.64 6.10 9.66
C GLU A 63 -6.58 4.89 9.53
N LEU A 64 -6.89 4.26 10.67
CA LEU A 64 -7.58 2.97 10.72
C LEU A 64 -8.95 2.99 10.03
N ASP A 65 -9.67 4.11 10.13
CA ASP A 65 -10.99 4.35 9.54
C ASP A 65 -10.96 4.56 8.02
N LYS A 66 -9.79 4.89 7.45
CA LYS A 66 -9.58 5.07 6.00
C LYS A 66 -9.11 3.81 5.30
N ARG A 67 -8.88 2.73 6.05
CA ARG A 67 -8.43 1.46 5.50
C ARG A 67 -9.61 0.67 4.92
N PRO A 68 -9.35 -0.16 3.90
CA PRO A 68 -10.34 -1.10 3.39
C PRO A 68 -10.94 -1.96 4.51
N LEU A 69 -12.25 -2.15 4.46
CA LEU A 69 -12.94 -3.04 5.38
C LEU A 69 -12.90 -4.48 4.86
N LEU A 70 -12.59 -5.41 5.75
CA LEU A 70 -12.74 -6.84 5.59
C LEU A 70 -14.11 -7.26 6.15
N PRO A 71 -15.01 -7.81 5.32
CA PRO A 71 -16.29 -8.33 5.81
C PRO A 71 -16.08 -9.64 6.57
N LEU A 72 -16.57 -9.69 7.80
CA LEU A 72 -16.54 -10.88 8.66
C LEU A 72 -17.94 -11.13 9.23
N GLU A 73 -18.19 -12.36 9.71
CA GLU A 73 -19.48 -12.74 10.31
C GLU A 73 -19.84 -11.89 11.53
N ASN A 74 -18.84 -11.47 12.31
CA ASN A 74 -18.99 -10.63 13.49
C ASN A 74 -19.01 -9.11 13.19
N GLY A 75 -19.07 -8.74 11.91
CA GLY A 75 -19.08 -7.36 11.44
C GLY A 75 -17.80 -6.94 10.72
N PRO A 76 -17.86 -5.91 9.87
CA PRO A 76 -16.70 -5.46 9.12
C PRO A 76 -15.64 -4.87 10.03
N ARG A 77 -14.36 -5.18 9.76
CA ARG A 77 -13.21 -4.55 10.42
C ARG A 77 -12.22 -3.99 9.41
N PRO A 78 -11.47 -2.93 9.72
CA PRO A 78 -10.38 -2.48 8.87
C PRO A 78 -9.24 -3.52 8.80
N ILE A 79 -8.58 -3.56 7.65
CA ILE A 79 -7.38 -4.39 7.46
C ILE A 79 -6.18 -3.86 8.26
N PHE A 80 -5.29 -4.78 8.63
CA PHE A 80 -4.07 -4.54 9.40
C PHE A 80 -4.30 -3.78 10.71
N PRO A 81 -5.24 -4.21 11.57
CA PRO A 81 -5.50 -3.52 12.83
C PRO A 81 -4.21 -3.44 13.67
N PRO A 82 -3.99 -2.32 14.40
CA PRO A 82 -2.81 -2.17 15.24
C PRO A 82 -2.77 -3.27 16.29
N ARG A 83 -1.59 -3.86 16.51
CA ARG A 83 -1.42 -4.89 17.53
C ARG A 83 -1.45 -4.26 18.92
N VAL A 84 -2.19 -4.87 19.83
CA VAL A 84 -2.17 -4.50 21.24
C VAL A 84 -0.80 -4.90 21.81
N VAL A 85 -0.02 -3.93 22.27
CA VAL A 85 1.24 -4.19 22.97
C VAL A 85 0.89 -4.53 24.43
N PRO A 86 1.22 -5.74 24.92
CA PRO A 86 0.93 -6.11 26.30
C PRO A 86 1.63 -5.18 27.29
N ARG A 87 0.91 -4.74 28.34
CA ARG A 87 1.53 -4.00 29.46
C ARG A 87 2.09 -5.01 30.46
N GLY A 88 3.31 -4.76 30.95
CA GLY A 88 3.93 -5.56 32.02
C GLY A 88 4.72 -6.79 31.59
N GLY A 89 5.01 -6.96 30.29
CA GLY A 89 5.79 -8.07 29.76
C GLY A 89 5.02 -8.94 28.77
N PRO A 90 5.63 -9.97 28.16
CA PRO A 90 4.97 -10.84 27.20
C PRO A 90 3.79 -11.57 27.86
N GLN A 91 2.57 -11.33 27.37
CA GLN A 91 1.40 -12.11 27.74
C GLN A 91 1.22 -13.21 26.68
N LEU A 92 1.49 -14.45 27.07
CA LEU A 92 1.32 -15.62 26.21
C LEU A 92 0.01 -16.30 26.55
N SER A 93 -0.86 -16.47 25.57
CA SER A 93 -2.07 -17.28 25.70
C SER A 93 -1.73 -18.77 25.60
N GLU A 94 -2.54 -19.63 26.26
CA GLU A 94 -2.42 -21.09 26.11
C GLU A 94 -2.67 -21.55 24.68
N ARG A 95 -3.50 -20.80 23.94
CA ARG A 95 -3.79 -21.07 22.53
C ARG A 95 -2.93 -20.18 21.64
N GLN A 96 -2.40 -20.76 20.57
CA GLN A 96 -1.71 -20.01 19.52
C GLN A 96 -2.70 -19.03 18.86
N SER A 97 -2.24 -17.81 18.59
CA SER A 97 -3.02 -16.82 17.86
C SER A 97 -3.24 -17.22 16.41
N THR A 98 -4.35 -16.82 15.81
CA THR A 98 -4.66 -16.93 14.37
C THR A 98 -3.90 -15.93 13.49
N TYR A 99 -2.81 -15.35 14.01
CA TYR A 99 -2.11 -14.20 13.42
C TYR A 99 -1.82 -14.36 11.92
N ASP A 100 -1.22 -15.48 11.50
CA ASP A 100 -0.86 -15.67 10.09
C ASP A 100 -2.10 -15.70 9.19
N GLN A 101 -3.18 -16.35 9.64
CA GLN A 101 -4.43 -16.42 8.89
C GLN A 101 -5.09 -15.05 8.78
N ASP A 102 -5.12 -14.28 9.87
CA ASP A 102 -5.65 -12.92 9.89
C ASP A 102 -4.85 -12.00 8.97
N TYR A 103 -3.51 -12.10 9.04
CA TYR A 103 -2.61 -11.32 8.19
C TYR A 103 -2.77 -11.64 6.71
N TYR A 104 -2.82 -12.93 6.32
CA TYR A 104 -3.01 -13.31 4.92
C TYR A 104 -4.36 -12.85 4.37
N THR A 105 -5.41 -12.94 5.18
CA THR A 105 -6.75 -12.48 4.80
C THR A 105 -6.76 -10.97 4.59
N ASP A 106 -6.14 -10.22 5.50
CA ASP A 106 -5.98 -8.77 5.38
C ASP A 106 -5.18 -8.39 4.14
N TRP A 107 -4.08 -9.10 3.87
CA TRP A 107 -3.22 -8.85 2.73
C TRP A 107 -3.92 -9.11 1.39
N ILE A 108 -4.70 -10.19 1.28
CA ILE A 108 -5.51 -10.47 0.09
C ILE A 108 -6.54 -9.36 -0.12
N ARG A 109 -7.25 -8.94 0.94
CA ARG A 109 -8.22 -7.83 0.85
C ARG A 109 -7.55 -6.52 0.46
N ALA A 110 -6.37 -6.23 1.00
CA ALA A 110 -5.55 -5.07 0.68
C ALA A 110 -5.14 -5.05 -0.80
N TYR A 111 -4.70 -6.20 -1.31
CA TYR A 111 -4.30 -6.37 -2.70
C TYR A 111 -5.47 -6.16 -3.65
N LEU A 112 -6.65 -6.74 -3.37
CA LEU A 112 -7.85 -6.50 -4.17
C LEU A 112 -8.22 -5.02 -4.23
N ASP A 113 -8.19 -4.33 -3.09
CA ASP A 113 -8.44 -2.89 -3.03
C ASP A 113 -7.39 -2.08 -3.81
N LEU A 114 -6.13 -2.50 -3.74
CA LEU A 114 -5.03 -1.86 -4.48
C LEU A 114 -5.25 -1.98 -5.99
N VAL A 115 -5.62 -3.16 -6.49
CA VAL A 115 -5.93 -3.38 -7.92
C VAL A 115 -7.12 -2.52 -8.35
N GLU A 116 -8.20 -2.47 -7.56
CA GLU A 116 -9.36 -1.63 -7.85
C GLU A 116 -9.00 -0.14 -7.92
N ARG A 117 -8.13 0.33 -7.02
CA ARG A 117 -7.63 1.71 -7.04
C ARG A 117 -6.71 1.99 -8.20
N ASN A 118 -5.83 1.05 -8.54
CA ASN A 118 -4.94 1.18 -9.69
C ASN A 118 -5.73 1.25 -10.99
N ALA A 119 -6.84 0.52 -11.13
CA ALA A 119 -7.72 0.62 -12.29
C ALA A 119 -8.34 2.02 -12.47
N ARG A 120 -8.44 2.81 -11.39
CA ARG A 120 -8.90 4.21 -11.41
C ARG A 120 -7.77 5.21 -11.62
N PHE A 121 -6.53 4.74 -11.75
CA PHE A 121 -5.33 5.58 -11.78
C PHE A 121 -4.49 5.21 -13.01
N HIS A 122 -4.39 6.12 -13.99
CA HIS A 122 -3.64 5.90 -15.22
C HIS A 122 -2.60 7.00 -15.39
N ASP A 123 -1.35 6.61 -15.65
CA ASP A 123 -0.25 7.53 -15.97
C ASP A 123 0.04 8.62 -14.92
N GLY A 124 -0.09 8.28 -13.63
CA GLY A 124 0.19 9.24 -12.55
C GLY A 124 -0.97 10.18 -12.20
N ALA A 125 -2.13 10.03 -12.84
CA ALA A 125 -3.33 10.81 -12.56
C ALA A 125 -4.53 9.90 -12.25
N GLU A 126 -5.43 10.40 -11.39
CA GLU A 126 -6.72 9.77 -11.17
C GLU A 126 -7.59 9.97 -12.42
N VAL A 127 -8.11 8.87 -12.96
CA VAL A 127 -8.97 8.87 -14.14
C VAL A 127 -10.40 9.11 -13.69
N ASP A 128 -10.99 10.22 -14.12
CA ASP A 128 -12.43 10.43 -13.97
C ASP A 128 -13.17 9.47 -14.92
N LEU A 129 -13.68 8.38 -14.35
CA LEU A 129 -14.42 7.35 -15.08
C LEU A 129 -15.71 7.89 -15.71
N ALA A 130 -16.36 8.88 -15.11
CA ALA A 130 -17.58 9.48 -15.64
C ALA A 130 -17.25 10.34 -16.86
N ALA A 131 -16.19 11.16 -16.76
CA ALA A 131 -15.69 11.94 -17.91
C ALA A 131 -15.25 11.02 -19.06
N ASN A 132 -14.54 9.93 -18.75
CA ASN A 132 -14.05 8.98 -19.76
C ASN A 132 -15.21 8.26 -20.48
N ARG A 133 -16.25 7.86 -19.74
CA ARG A 133 -17.47 7.30 -20.33
C ARG A 133 -18.19 8.29 -21.24
N ASN A 134 -18.35 9.54 -20.81
CA ASN A 134 -18.97 10.60 -21.60
C ASN A 134 -18.18 10.87 -22.90
N LEU A 135 -16.84 10.87 -22.82
CA LEU A 135 -15.96 10.96 -23.99
C LEU A 135 -16.18 9.79 -24.96
N GLY A 136 -16.30 8.56 -24.46
CA GLY A 136 -16.60 7.38 -25.28
C GLY A 136 -17.93 7.49 -26.02
N GLU A 137 -18.98 7.98 -25.37
CA GLU A 137 -20.29 8.21 -25.99
C GLU A 137 -20.21 9.27 -27.10
N LEU A 138 -19.49 10.37 -26.87
CA LEU A 138 -19.28 11.43 -27.87
C LEU A 138 -18.51 10.91 -29.10
N LEU A 139 -17.41 10.18 -28.89
CA LEU A 139 -16.62 9.59 -29.98
C LEU A 139 -17.43 8.59 -30.81
N THR A 140 -18.31 7.82 -30.16
CA THR A 140 -19.21 6.88 -30.85
C THR A 140 -20.20 7.61 -31.75
N ARG A 141 -20.81 8.71 -31.26
CA ARG A 141 -21.71 9.53 -32.07
C ARG A 141 -20.98 10.17 -33.26
N LEU A 142 -19.79 10.71 -33.05
CA LEU A 142 -18.99 11.32 -34.13
C LEU A 142 -18.65 10.30 -35.23
N ARG A 143 -18.25 9.07 -34.87
CA ARG A 143 -17.99 8.01 -35.85
C ARG A 143 -19.24 7.54 -36.61
N ALA A 144 -20.42 7.60 -35.99
CA ALA A 144 -21.68 7.27 -36.65
C ALA A 144 -22.17 8.35 -37.63
N THR A 145 -21.57 9.55 -37.59
CA THR A 145 -21.93 10.68 -38.45
C THR A 145 -20.94 10.89 -39.61
N ALA A 146 -19.87 10.08 -39.68
CA ALA A 146 -18.85 10.08 -40.72
C ALA A 146 -19.02 8.85 -41.62
#